data_AF-A0A1G0LJE5-F1
#
_entry.id   AF-A0A1G0LJE5-F1
#
_cell.length_a   1.000
_cell.length_b   1.000
_cell.length_c   1.000
_cell.angle_alpha   90.00
_cell.angle_beta   90.00
_cell.angle_gamma   90.00
#
_symmetry.space_group_name_H-M   'P 1'
#
loop_
_entity.id
_entity.type
_entity.pdbx_description
1 polymer ?
#
loop_
_entity_poly.entity_id
_entity_poly.type
_entity_poly.pdbx_seq_one_letter_code
_entity_poly.pdbx_strand_id
1 'polypeptide(L)' 'MKFYDPKDEADLGKVEAALKTGGIEYFLRREPEKGIGPMQVHVAEEDVPRAEELLRKIRNR' A
#
# COMPACT_ATOMS: atom_id res chain seq x y z
N MET A 1 4.14 -6.20 8.19
CA MET A 1 5.04 -6.72 7.13
C MET A 1 5.00 -5.83 5.90
N LYS A 2 6.00 -5.90 5.01
CA LYS A 2 5.99 -5.16 3.73
C LYS A 2 4.83 -5.66 2.88
N PHE A 3 4.04 -4.73 2.34
CA PHE A 3 2.80 -5.01 1.63
C PHE A 3 2.79 -4.48 0.20
N TYR A 4 3.21 -3.23 -0.01
CA TYR A 4 3.16 -2.60 -1.32
C TYR A 4 4.29 -1.60 -1.54
N ASP A 5 4.85 -1.58 -2.74
CA ASP A 5 5.88 -0.64 -3.17
C ASP A 5 5.30 0.35 -4.20
N PRO A 6 4.85 1.54 -3.77
CA PRO A 6 4.34 2.55 -4.67
C PRO A 6 5.41 3.10 -5.61
N LYS A 7 5.06 3.21 -6.89
CA LYS A 7 5.98 3.70 -7.94
C LYS A 7 6.23 5.21 -7.86
N ASP A 8 5.22 5.95 -7.43
CA ASP A 8 5.22 7.40 -7.29
C ASP A 8 4.22 7.85 -6.20
N GLU A 9 4.15 9.16 -5.96
CA GLU A 9 3.26 9.72 -4.95
C GLU A 9 1.77 9.55 -5.28
N ALA A 10 1.41 9.50 -6.57
CA ALA A 10 0.02 9.31 -6.99
C ALA A 10 -0.44 7.87 -6.75
N ASP A 11 0.43 6.90 -7.00
CA ASP A 11 0.24 5.49 -6.69
C ASP A 11 0.13 5.28 -5.18
N LEU A 12 1.04 5.86 -4.41
CA LEU A 12 0.97 5.87 -2.94
C LEU A 12 -0.38 6.41 -2.45
N GLY A 13 -0.83 7.57 -2.96
CA GLY A 13 -2.09 8.17 -2.57
C GLY A 13 -3.31 7.26 -2.83
N LYS A 14 -3.32 6.51 -3.94
CA LYS A 14 -4.38 5.53 -4.23
C LYS A 14 -4.39 4.38 -3.23
N VAL A 15 -3.21 3.86 -2.89
CA VAL A 15 -3.06 2.76 -1.93
C VAL A 15 -3.48 3.23 -0.53
N GLU A 16 -3.00 4.39 -0.09
CA GLU A 16 -3.38 4.97 1.21
C GLU A 16 -4.88 5.21 1.31
N ALA A 17 -5.52 5.74 0.26
CA ALA A 17 -6.96 5.96 0.23
C ALA A 17 -7.74 4.63 0.33
N ALA A 18 -7.29 3.58 -0.35
CA ALA A 18 -7.91 2.27 -0.30
C ALA A 18 -7.81 1.64 1.10
N LEU A 19 -6.63 1.71 1.72
CA LEU A 19 -6.40 1.18 3.08
C LEU A 19 -7.22 1.95 4.12
N LYS A 20 -7.23 3.30 4.06
CA LYS A 20 -8.08 4.14 4.91
C LYS A 20 -9.56 3.83 4.78
N THR A 21 -10.05 3.72 3.55
CA THR A 21 -11.46 3.37 3.28
C THR A 21 -11.79 1.97 3.80
N GLY A 22 -10.81 1.06 3.75
CA GLY A 22 -10.91 -0.29 4.30
C GLY A 22 -10.83 -0.38 5.83
N GLY A 23 -10.49 0.70 6.52
CA GLY A 23 -10.22 0.69 7.96
C GLY A 23 -8.96 -0.08 8.35
N ILE A 24 -7.99 -0.17 7.44
CA ILE A 24 -6.72 -0.88 7.65
C ILE A 24 -5.65 0.13 8.08
N GLU A 25 -5.01 -0.15 9.22
CA GLU A 25 -3.87 0.64 9.67
C GLU A 25 -2.61 0.28 8.86
N TYR A 26 -1.83 1.30 8.51
CA TYR A 26 -0.61 1.13 7.73
C TYR A 26 0.48 2.10 8.18
N PHE A 27 1.71 1.77 7.85
CA PHE A 27 2.85 2.64 8.07
C PHE A 27 3.72 2.71 6.81
N LEU A 28 4.35 3.87 6.62
CA LEU A 28 5.25 4.13 5.51
C LEU A 28 6.70 4.02 6.00
N ARG A 29 7.53 3.34 5.20
CA ARG A 29 8.98 3.33 5.38
C ARG A 29 9.67 3.91 4.17
N ARG A 30 10.61 4.82 4.40
CA ARG A 30 11.52 5.28 3.35
C ARG A 30 12.65 4.26 3.23
N GLU A 31 12.56 3.40 2.23
CA GLU A 31 13.69 2.55 1.85
C GLU A 31 14.18 3.00 0.48
N PRO A 32 15.34 3.68 0.41
CA PRO A 32 15.95 4.07 -0.86
C PRO A 32 16.62 2.86 -1.51
N GLU A 33 15.85 1.79 -1.79
CA GLU A 33 16.30 0.73 -2.67
C GLU A 33 16.19 1.21 -4.13
N LYS A 34 17.28 1.07 -4.89
CA LYS A 34 17.32 1.46 -6.30
C LYS A 34 16.21 0.73 -7.07
N GLY A 35 15.22 1.49 -7.55
CA GLY A 35 14.17 1.01 -8.44
C GLY A 35 12.82 0.65 -7.80
N ILE A 36 12.66 0.83 -6.48
CA ILE A 36 11.44 0.39 -5.74
C ILE A 36 10.52 1.57 -5.35
N GLY A 37 10.87 2.80 -5.72
CA GLY A 37 10.12 4.01 -5.34
C GLY A 37 10.55 4.54 -3.96
N PRO A 38 10.13 5.77 -3.58
CA PRO A 38 10.66 6.44 -2.39
C PRO A 38 10.08 5.94 -1.06
N MET A 39 9.01 5.13 -1.11
CA MET A 39 8.23 4.70 0.05
C MET A 39 7.84 3.23 -0.10
N GLN A 40 7.72 2.54 1.04
CA GLN A 40 7.14 1.21 1.15
C GLN A 40 5.95 1.27 2.11
N VAL A 41 4.85 0.64 1.73
CA VAL A 41 3.64 0.50 2.56
C VAL A 41 3.70 -0.84 3.29
N HIS A 42 3.48 -0.78 4.59
CA HIS A 42 3.41 -1.95 5.44
C HIS A 42 2.07 -2.00 6.18
N VAL A 43 1.54 -3.20 6.36
CA VAL A 43 0.31 -3.48 7.11
C VAL A 43 0.56 -4.61 8.12
N ALA A 44 -0.34 -4.81 9.07
CA ALA A 44 -0.32 -5.99 9.93
C ALA A 44 -0.52 -7.26 9.08
N GLU A 45 0.12 -8.37 9.44
CA GLU A 45 0.04 -9.62 8.66
C GLU A 45 -1.41 -10.13 8.53
N GLU A 46 -2.19 -9.98 9.60
CA GLU A 46 -3.62 -10.30 9.63
C GLU A 46 -4.48 -9.49 8.64
N ASP A 47 -4.05 -8.28 8.29
CA ASP A 47 -4.77 -7.38 7.40
C ASP A 47 -4.43 -7.58 5.92
N VAL A 48 -3.34 -8.31 5.61
CA VAL A 48 -2.88 -8.53 4.23
C VAL A 48 -3.98 -9.05 3.31
N PRO A 49 -4.77 -10.08 3.66
CA PRO A 49 -5.83 -10.59 2.78
C PRO A 49 -6.86 -9.52 2.41
N ARG A 50 -7.26 -8.69 3.38
CA ARG A 50 -8.24 -7.62 3.17
C ARG A 50 -7.64 -6.47 2.37
N ALA A 51 -6.40 -6.12 2.65
CA ALA A 51 -5.66 -5.09 1.93
C ALA A 51 -5.48 -5.46 0.44
N GLU A 52 -5.17 -6.72 0.14
CA GLU A 52 -5.10 -7.24 -1.24
C GLU A 52 -6.45 -7.15 -1.96
N GLU A 53 -7.54 -7.49 -1.28
CA GLU A 53 -8.89 -7.41 -1.86
C GLU A 53 -9.25 -5.97 -2.26
N LEU A 54 -8.91 -5.00 -1.41
CA LEU A 54 -9.12 -3.57 -1.68
C LEU A 54 -8.28 -3.10 -2.87
N LEU A 55 -7.01 -3.51 -2.94
CA LEU A 55 -6.15 -3.19 -4.08
C LEU A 55 -6.66 -3.76 -5.40
N ARG A 56 -7.20 -4.99 -5.39
CA ARG A 56 -7.81 -5.59 -6.59
C ARG A 56 -9.04 -4.81 -7.06
N LYS A 57 -9.85 -4.30 -6.14
CA LYS A 57 -11.05 -3.50 -6.45
C LYS A 57 -10.73 -2.16 -7.10
N ILE A 58 -9.62 -1.53 -6.74
CA ILE A 58 -9.20 -0.26 -7.37
C ILE A 58 -8.50 -0.45 -8.72
N ARG A 59 -7.87 -1.61 -8.97
CA ARG A 59 -7.16 -1.91 -10.23
C ARG A 59 -8.08 -2.32 -11.37
N ASN A 60 -9.29 -2.76 -11.05
CA ASN A 60 -10.31 -3.17 -12.03
C ASN A 60 -11.32 -2.06 -12.38
N ARG A 61 -11.03 -0.79 -12.03
CA ARG A 61 -11.77 0.39 -12.47
C ARG A 61 -10.92 1.21 -13.42
#